data_AF-A0A401Z9I5-F1
#
_entry.id   AF-A0A401Z9I5-F1
#
_cell.length_a   1.000
_cell.length_b   1.000
_cell.length_c   1.000
_cell.angle_alpha   90.00
_cell.angle_beta   90.00
_cell.angle_gamma   90.00
#
_symmetry.space_group_name_H-M   'P 1'
#
loop_
_entity.id
_entity.type
_entity.pdbx_description
1 polymer ?
#
loop_
_entity_poly.entity_id
_entity_poly.type
_entity_poly.pdbx_seq_one_letter_code
_entity_poly.pdbx_strand_id
1 'polypeptide(L)'
;MIHCSTVEERVRIISQMLATPTHGLISQLSRSHHVSRQTLYRWVSKGKQALEEALRTPLVPHQPQDAQALLVLTLLLETHASYREVQTCLRDLHGMDLSLGKIAGIVKEAGVRAQGWLKQQQAPTARTLTLDEQYSSQWGKAYLNVVDAHSGQVWATVPPVPVDGESWMLLLGCNKVFCVRLSREESAVSSLVPDGTPGATSDETWETLEIACAPVIRGM
;
A
#
# COMPACT_ATOMS: atom_id res chain seq x y z
N MET A 1 46.47 -25.93 -5.69
CA MET A 1 46.92 -25.29 -4.43
C MET A 1 45.69 -24.91 -3.63
N ILE A 2 45.49 -25.53 -2.47
CA ILE A 2 44.41 -25.21 -1.54
C ILE A 2 44.88 -24.01 -0.73
N HIS A 3 44.18 -22.87 -0.87
CA HIS A 3 44.53 -21.62 -0.18
C HIS A 3 44.10 -21.67 1.29
N CYS A 4 45.02 -21.41 2.23
CA CYS A 4 44.83 -21.55 3.68
C CYS A 4 43.97 -20.45 4.35
N SER A 5 43.27 -19.61 3.58
CA SER A 5 42.37 -18.61 4.18
C SER A 5 41.18 -19.27 4.88
N THR A 6 40.83 -18.79 6.06
CA THR A 6 39.60 -19.21 6.74
C THR A 6 38.36 -18.65 6.05
N VAL A 7 37.17 -19.13 6.45
CA VAL A 7 35.90 -18.62 5.92
C VAL A 7 35.69 -17.17 6.35
N GLU A 8 36.03 -16.83 7.58
CA GLU A 8 35.90 -15.49 8.16
C GLU A 8 36.79 -14.48 7.43
N GLU A 9 38.02 -14.88 7.08
CA GLU A 9 38.93 -14.06 6.27
C GLU A 9 38.37 -13.80 4.88
N ARG A 10 37.82 -14.83 4.23
CA ARG A 10 37.18 -14.68 2.91
C ARG A 10 36.00 -13.72 2.99
N VAL A 11 35.15 -13.84 4.01
CA VAL A 11 34.01 -12.92 4.22
C VAL A 11 34.50 -11.48 4.39
N ARG A 12 35.52 -11.25 5.22
CA ARG A 12 36.09 -9.91 5.44
C ARG A 12 36.63 -9.29 4.14
N ILE A 13 37.40 -10.06 3.37
CA ILE A 13 37.95 -9.65 2.07
C ILE A 13 36.83 -9.31 1.08
N ILE A 14 35.83 -10.18 0.97
CA ILE A 14 34.66 -9.99 0.09
C ILE A 14 33.91 -8.71 0.46
N SER A 15 33.57 -8.52 1.74
CA SER A 15 32.84 -7.34 2.22
C SER A 15 33.62 -6.05 1.95
N GLN A 16 34.94 -6.04 2.17
CA GLN A 16 35.79 -4.89 1.86
C GLN A 16 35.81 -4.56 0.36
N MET A 17 35.89 -5.58 -0.49
CA MET A 17 35.89 -5.40 -1.94
C MET A 17 34.54 -4.94 -2.50
N LEU A 18 33.42 -5.37 -1.89
CA LEU A 18 32.07 -4.94 -2.27
C LEU A 18 31.78 -3.50 -1.80
N ALA A 19 32.26 -3.11 -0.62
CA ALA A 19 32.01 -1.79 -0.04
C ALA A 19 32.82 -0.67 -0.70
N THR A 20 34.02 -0.96 -1.23
CA THR A 20 34.91 0.10 -1.78
C THR A 20 35.73 -0.41 -2.97
N PRO A 21 35.15 -0.45 -4.19
CA PRO A 21 35.86 -0.92 -5.39
C PRO A 21 36.88 0.13 -5.87
N THR A 22 38.06 0.17 -5.23
CA THR A 22 39.12 1.13 -5.59
C THR A 22 40.17 0.50 -6.50
N HIS A 23 40.63 1.25 -7.50
CA HIS A 23 41.77 0.87 -8.32
C HIS A 23 43.03 0.73 -7.45
N GLY A 24 43.50 -0.51 -7.25
CA GLY A 24 44.69 -0.84 -6.45
C GLY A 24 44.42 -1.78 -5.28
N LEU A 25 43.19 -1.81 -4.75
CA LEU A 25 42.81 -2.66 -3.61
C LEU A 25 43.03 -4.15 -3.91
N ILE A 26 42.69 -4.60 -5.12
CA ILE A 26 42.85 -5.99 -5.56
C ILE A 26 44.33 -6.39 -5.60
N SER A 27 45.20 -5.49 -6.05
CA SER A 27 46.64 -5.73 -6.10
C SER A 27 47.28 -5.73 -4.70
N GLN A 28 46.73 -4.95 -3.77
CA GLN A 28 47.14 -4.99 -2.37
C GLN A 28 46.71 -6.30 -1.70
N LEU A 29 45.42 -6.66 -1.78
CA LEU A 29 44.87 -7.88 -1.18
C LEU A 29 45.52 -9.14 -1.75
N SER A 30 45.82 -9.15 -3.05
CA SER A 30 46.54 -10.26 -3.70
C SER A 30 47.93 -10.47 -3.11
N ARG A 31 48.65 -9.38 -2.81
CA ARG A 31 49.98 -9.44 -2.17
C ARG A 31 49.90 -9.81 -0.70
N SER A 32 49.00 -9.19 0.06
CA SER A 32 48.87 -9.39 1.50
C SER A 32 48.37 -10.78 1.88
N HIS A 33 47.48 -11.36 1.07
CA HIS A 33 46.90 -12.68 1.34
C HIS A 33 47.52 -13.78 0.48
N HIS A 34 48.50 -13.48 -0.39
CA HIS A 34 49.09 -14.43 -1.34
C HIS A 34 48.05 -15.17 -2.21
N VAL A 35 46.95 -14.48 -2.54
CA VAL A 35 45.87 -15.00 -3.39
C VAL A 35 46.01 -14.42 -4.79
N SER A 36 45.81 -15.22 -5.84
CA SER A 36 45.78 -14.68 -7.21
C SER A 36 44.60 -13.72 -7.41
N ARG A 37 44.79 -12.64 -8.18
CA ARG A 37 43.71 -11.68 -8.49
C ARG A 37 42.45 -12.37 -9.04
N GLN A 38 42.63 -13.39 -9.88
CA GLN A 38 41.51 -14.18 -10.43
C GLN A 38 40.70 -14.88 -9.34
N THR A 39 41.34 -15.38 -8.29
CA THR A 39 40.66 -16.00 -7.15
C THR A 39 39.88 -14.97 -6.35
N LEU A 40 40.43 -13.76 -6.14
CA LEU A 40 39.72 -12.66 -5.49
C LEU A 40 38.47 -12.25 -6.27
N TYR A 41 38.55 -12.12 -7.60
CA TYR A 41 37.38 -11.85 -8.44
C TYR A 41 36.31 -12.95 -8.31
N ARG A 42 36.71 -14.22 -8.28
CA ARG A 42 35.77 -15.34 -8.07
C ARG A 42 35.10 -15.27 -6.70
N TRP A 43 35.82 -14.88 -5.65
CA TRP A 43 35.26 -14.71 -4.31
C TRP A 43 34.26 -13.57 -4.25
N VAL A 44 34.56 -12.42 -4.85
CA VAL A 44 33.62 -11.29 -4.91
C VAL A 44 32.37 -11.62 -5.71
N SER A 45 32.52 -12.28 -6.86
CA SER A 45 31.37 -12.72 -7.67
C SER A 45 30.45 -13.65 -6.87
N LYS A 46 31.02 -14.65 -6.18
CA LYS A 46 30.24 -15.55 -5.30
C LYS A 46 29.63 -14.83 -4.11
N GLY A 47 30.37 -13.91 -3.49
CA GLY A 47 29.90 -13.11 -2.36
C GLY A 47 28.74 -12.20 -2.73
N LYS A 48 28.83 -11.53 -3.89
CA LYS A 48 27.75 -10.71 -4.46
C LYS A 48 26.50 -11.56 -4.69
N GLN A 49 26.64 -12.71 -5.34
CA GLN A 49 25.52 -13.62 -5.58
C GLN A 49 24.87 -14.11 -4.27
N ALA A 50 25.68 -14.48 -3.27
CA ALA A 50 25.17 -14.92 -1.98
C ALA A 50 24.45 -13.80 -1.21
N LEU A 51 24.96 -12.56 -1.29
CA LEU A 51 24.32 -11.39 -0.68
C LEU A 51 23.02 -11.03 -1.40
N GLU A 52 23.00 -11.06 -2.74
CA GLU A 52 21.79 -10.88 -3.54
C GLU A 52 20.74 -11.94 -3.21
N GLU A 53 21.13 -13.20 -3.03
CA GLU A 53 20.23 -14.28 -2.61
C GLU A 53 19.69 -14.07 -1.19
N ALA A 54 20.55 -13.69 -0.25
CA ALA A 54 20.17 -13.46 1.14
C ALA A 54 19.25 -12.23 1.31
N LEU A 55 19.45 -11.19 0.49
CA LEU A 55 18.62 -9.98 0.49
C LEU A 55 17.37 -10.10 -0.38
N ARG A 56 17.30 -11.10 -1.27
CA ARG A 56 16.07 -11.40 -1.98
C ARG A 56 15.06 -11.87 -0.94
N THR A 57 14.09 -11.02 -0.63
CA THR A 57 12.90 -11.45 0.12
C THR A 57 12.35 -12.68 -0.60
N PRO A 58 12.26 -13.84 0.06
CA PRO A 58 11.58 -14.97 -0.55
C PRO A 58 10.18 -14.46 -0.89
N LEU A 59 9.84 -14.40 -2.18
CA LEU A 59 8.44 -14.48 -2.55
C LEU A 59 8.01 -15.82 -1.98
N VAL A 60 7.44 -15.80 -0.78
CA VAL A 60 6.70 -16.94 -0.26
C VAL A 60 5.69 -17.21 -1.36
N PRO A 61 5.78 -18.33 -2.09
CA PRO A 61 4.72 -18.70 -2.98
C PRO A 61 3.52 -18.88 -2.06
N HIS A 62 2.57 -17.95 -2.10
CA HIS A 62 1.25 -18.24 -1.61
C HIS A 62 0.82 -19.45 -2.42
N GLN A 63 0.82 -20.63 -1.78
CA GLN A 63 0.15 -21.78 -2.34
C GLN A 63 -1.24 -21.30 -2.77
N PRO A 64 -1.65 -21.48 -4.03
CA PRO A 64 -2.96 -21.03 -4.47
C PRO A 64 -3.98 -21.98 -3.84
N GLN A 65 -4.30 -21.75 -2.57
CA GLN A 65 -5.39 -22.46 -1.89
C GLN A 65 -6.74 -22.13 -2.52
N ASP A 66 -6.80 -21.14 -3.44
CA ASP A 66 -8.00 -20.91 -4.23
C ASP A 66 -7.68 -20.28 -5.61
N ALA A 67 -7.08 -21.06 -6.51
CA ALA A 67 -6.84 -20.64 -7.91
C ALA A 67 -8.14 -20.18 -8.61
N GLN A 68 -9.29 -20.76 -8.23
CA GLN A 68 -10.60 -20.36 -8.72
C GLN A 68 -10.96 -18.95 -8.23
N ALA A 69 -10.82 -18.68 -6.93
CA ALA A 69 -11.06 -17.34 -6.40
C ALA A 69 -10.15 -16.29 -7.04
N LEU A 70 -8.88 -16.61 -7.28
CA LEU A 70 -7.98 -15.68 -7.97
C LEU A 70 -8.49 -15.37 -9.38
N LEU A 71 -8.82 -16.37 -10.19
CA LEU A 71 -9.36 -16.16 -11.53
C LEU A 71 -10.67 -15.36 -11.52
N VAL A 72 -11.59 -15.68 -10.60
CA VAL A 72 -12.85 -14.94 -10.43
C VAL A 72 -12.58 -13.46 -10.13
N LEU A 73 -11.73 -13.17 -9.15
CA LEU A 73 -11.43 -11.80 -8.74
C LEU A 73 -10.66 -11.03 -9.83
N THR A 74 -9.72 -11.68 -10.51
CA THR A 74 -9.00 -11.07 -11.64
C THR A 74 -9.94 -10.70 -12.77
N LEU A 75 -10.86 -11.61 -13.16
CA LEU A 75 -11.83 -11.32 -14.21
C LEU A 75 -12.73 -10.14 -13.81
N LEU A 76 -13.20 -10.08 -12.56
CA LEU A 76 -14.02 -8.96 -12.08
C LEU A 76 -13.27 -7.61 -12.13
N LEU A 77 -12.00 -7.59 -11.74
CA LEU A 77 -11.22 -6.37 -11.64
C LEU A 77 -10.73 -5.86 -13.00
N GLU A 78 -10.20 -6.76 -13.85
CA GLU A 78 -9.55 -6.38 -15.11
C GLU A 78 -10.54 -6.19 -16.25
N THR A 79 -11.69 -6.86 -16.20
CA THR A 79 -12.67 -6.82 -17.31
C THR A 79 -13.96 -6.10 -16.95
N HIS A 80 -14.16 -5.74 -15.67
CA HIS A 80 -15.41 -5.20 -15.15
C HIS A 80 -16.65 -6.04 -15.50
N ALA A 81 -16.45 -7.33 -15.73
CA ALA A 81 -17.51 -8.28 -16.09
C ALA A 81 -18.53 -8.46 -14.96
N SER A 82 -19.79 -8.64 -15.32
CA SER A 82 -20.81 -9.11 -14.40
C SER A 82 -20.54 -10.56 -13.97
N TYR A 83 -21.19 -11.01 -12.88
CA TYR A 83 -21.01 -12.39 -12.39
C TYR A 83 -21.40 -13.46 -13.43
N ARG A 84 -22.35 -13.15 -14.31
CA ARG A 84 -22.78 -14.04 -15.40
C ARG A 84 -21.75 -14.12 -16.52
N GLU A 85 -21.10 -13.01 -16.83
CA GLU A 85 -20.02 -12.95 -17.81
C GLU A 85 -18.77 -13.67 -17.28
N VAL A 86 -18.43 -13.49 -15.99
CA VAL A 86 -17.36 -14.26 -15.34
C VAL A 86 -17.66 -15.76 -15.38
N GLN A 87 -18.88 -16.17 -15.03
CA GLN A 87 -19.30 -17.58 -15.11
C GLN A 87 -19.12 -18.14 -16.52
N THR A 88 -19.57 -17.40 -17.54
CA THR A 88 -19.47 -17.80 -18.95
C THR A 88 -18.00 -17.90 -19.38
N CYS A 89 -17.19 -16.90 -19.05
CA CYS A 89 -15.76 -16.86 -19.37
C CYS A 89 -15.00 -18.05 -18.74
N LEU A 90 -15.29 -18.37 -17.48
CA LEU A 90 -14.64 -19.50 -16.78
C LEU A 90 -15.03 -20.85 -17.38
N ARG A 91 -16.29 -21.02 -17.77
CA ARG A 91 -16.73 -22.23 -18.48
C ARG A 91 -16.06 -22.36 -19.83
N ASP A 92 -16.06 -21.29 -20.62
CA ASP A 92 -15.67 -21.34 -22.03
C ASP A 92 -14.14 -21.39 -22.21
N LEU A 93 -13.37 -20.69 -21.37
CA LEU A 93 -11.89 -20.63 -21.48
C LEU A 93 -11.17 -21.63 -20.58
N HIS A 94 -11.76 -21.97 -19.43
CA HIS A 94 -11.10 -22.80 -18.41
C HIS A 94 -11.83 -24.11 -18.12
N GLY A 95 -12.98 -24.37 -18.75
CA GLY A 95 -13.79 -25.58 -18.51
C GLY A 95 -14.35 -25.65 -17.09
N MET A 96 -14.38 -24.53 -16.35
CA MET A 96 -14.82 -24.49 -14.96
C MET A 96 -16.28 -24.09 -14.86
N ASP A 97 -17.12 -24.99 -14.34
CA ASP A 97 -18.53 -24.68 -14.07
C ASP A 97 -18.70 -24.21 -12.62
N LEU A 98 -18.75 -22.88 -12.44
CA LEU A 98 -19.01 -22.25 -11.14
C LEU A 98 -20.44 -21.72 -11.09
N SER A 99 -21.14 -21.97 -10.00
CA SER A 99 -22.44 -21.33 -9.77
C SER A 99 -22.29 -19.84 -9.46
N LEU A 100 -23.31 -19.04 -9.80
CA LEU A 100 -23.35 -17.62 -9.41
C LEU A 100 -23.27 -17.44 -7.89
N GLY A 101 -23.83 -18.37 -7.12
CA GLY A 101 -23.72 -18.38 -5.65
C GLY A 101 -22.28 -18.57 -5.17
N LYS A 102 -21.50 -19.44 -5.83
CA LYS A 102 -20.07 -19.63 -5.51
C LYS A 102 -19.25 -18.39 -5.86
N ILE A 103 -19.50 -17.77 -7.01
CA ILE A 103 -18.87 -16.50 -7.41
C ILE A 103 -19.18 -15.40 -6.39
N ALA A 104 -20.46 -15.21 -6.03
CA ALA A 104 -20.86 -14.23 -5.03
C ALA A 104 -20.23 -14.51 -3.65
N GLY A 105 -20.12 -15.78 -3.27
CA GLY A 105 -19.42 -16.20 -2.05
C GLY A 105 -17.95 -15.80 -2.05
N ILE A 106 -17.23 -16.07 -3.14
CA ILE A 106 -15.83 -15.67 -3.32
C ILE A 106 -15.66 -14.16 -3.16
N VAL A 107 -16.50 -13.37 -3.83
CA VAL A 107 -16.45 -11.89 -3.73
C VAL A 107 -16.73 -11.42 -2.30
N LYS A 108 -17.73 -12.01 -1.64
CA LYS A 108 -18.05 -11.68 -0.24
C LYS A 108 -16.88 -11.97 0.69
N GLU A 109 -16.26 -13.14 0.59
CA GLU A 109 -15.10 -13.51 1.39
C GLU A 109 -13.89 -12.61 1.11
N ALA A 110 -13.66 -12.26 -0.16
CA ALA A 110 -12.63 -11.30 -0.54
C ALA A 110 -12.90 -9.91 0.08
N GLY A 111 -14.14 -9.44 0.07
CA GLY A 111 -14.55 -8.20 0.73
C GLY A 111 -14.28 -8.23 2.24
N VAL A 112 -14.60 -9.34 2.92
CA VAL A 112 -14.30 -9.50 4.35
C VAL A 112 -12.78 -9.45 4.61
N ARG A 113 -11.97 -10.12 3.79
CA ARG A 113 -10.50 -10.07 3.90
C ARG A 113 -9.97 -8.66 3.66
N ALA A 114 -10.47 -7.95 2.65
CA ALA A 114 -10.08 -6.58 2.35
C ALA A 114 -10.41 -5.64 3.51
N GLN A 115 -11.61 -5.77 4.10
CA GLN A 115 -11.97 -5.02 5.31
C GLN A 115 -11.08 -5.34 6.50
N GLY A 116 -10.74 -6.62 6.69
CA GLY A 116 -9.80 -7.05 7.73
C GLY A 116 -8.41 -6.42 7.55
N TRP A 117 -7.90 -6.38 6.31
CA TRP A 117 -6.63 -5.76 5.97
C TRP A 117 -6.65 -4.24 6.17
N LEU A 118 -7.72 -3.56 5.73
CA LEU A 118 -7.90 -2.11 5.92
C LEU A 118 -7.91 -1.72 7.40
N LYS A 119 -8.58 -2.50 8.25
CA LYS A 119 -8.61 -2.26 9.71
C LYS A 119 -7.24 -2.34 10.38
N GLN A 120 -6.28 -3.03 9.77
CA GLN A 120 -4.90 -3.12 10.28
C GLN A 120 -4.03 -1.97 9.81
N GLN A 121 -4.48 -1.18 8.82
CA GLN A 121 -3.70 -0.06 8.30
C GLN A 121 -3.73 1.09 9.31
N GLN A 122 -2.54 1.57 9.66
CA GLN A 122 -2.34 2.78 10.45
C GLN A 122 -1.24 3.60 9.78
N ALA A 123 -1.53 4.87 9.52
CA ALA A 123 -0.51 5.76 9.01
C ALA A 123 0.54 6.00 10.12
N PRO A 124 1.84 5.87 9.82
CA PRO A 124 2.91 6.13 10.80
C PRO A 124 3.04 7.61 11.16
N THR A 125 2.42 8.49 10.36
CA THR A 125 2.45 9.95 10.49
C THR A 125 1.08 10.50 10.13
N ALA A 126 0.80 11.75 10.55
CA ALA A 126 -0.40 12.47 10.13
C ALA A 126 -0.46 12.55 8.60
N ARG A 127 -1.67 12.38 8.06
CA ARG A 127 -1.94 12.42 6.62
C ARG A 127 -3.08 13.39 6.35
N THR A 128 -2.96 14.09 5.23
CA THR A 128 -4.06 14.87 4.65
C THR A 128 -4.98 13.91 3.92
N LEU A 129 -6.24 13.89 4.33
CA LEU A 129 -7.24 13.01 3.72
C LEU A 129 -8.27 13.83 2.94
N THR A 130 -8.65 13.33 1.79
CA THR A 130 -9.80 13.78 1.00
C THR A 130 -10.94 12.78 1.15
N LEU A 131 -12.16 13.31 1.14
CA LEU A 131 -13.37 12.52 1.09
C LEU A 131 -13.88 12.51 -0.35
N ASP A 132 -14.07 11.32 -0.91
CA ASP A 132 -14.59 11.13 -2.25
C ASP A 132 -15.94 10.40 -2.20
N GLU A 133 -16.92 10.99 -2.90
CA GLU A 133 -18.28 10.49 -3.00
C GLU A 133 -18.46 9.72 -4.30
N GLN A 134 -18.69 8.42 -4.19
CA GLN A 134 -19.04 7.62 -5.35
C GLN A 134 -20.51 7.24 -5.30
N TYR A 135 -21.30 7.93 -6.12
CA TYR A 135 -22.74 7.66 -6.27
C TYR A 135 -22.99 6.28 -6.86
N SER A 136 -23.88 5.53 -6.23
CA SER A 136 -24.32 4.23 -6.72
C SER A 136 -25.61 4.36 -7.54
N SER A 137 -26.10 3.26 -8.12
CA SER A 137 -27.42 3.21 -8.74
C SER A 137 -28.58 3.40 -7.75
N GLN A 138 -28.32 3.41 -6.44
CA GLN A 138 -29.32 3.72 -5.42
C GLN A 138 -29.41 5.23 -5.22
N TRP A 139 -30.58 5.80 -5.50
CA TRP A 139 -30.85 7.22 -5.29
C TRP A 139 -30.54 7.62 -3.84
N GLY A 140 -29.77 8.69 -3.67
CA GLY A 140 -29.56 9.32 -2.38
C GLY A 140 -28.57 8.58 -1.49
N LYS A 141 -27.84 7.61 -2.06
CA LYS A 141 -26.76 6.91 -1.37
C LYS A 141 -25.47 6.94 -2.16
N ALA A 142 -24.38 7.23 -1.46
CA ALA A 142 -23.04 7.21 -2.02
C ALA A 142 -22.13 6.32 -1.17
N TYR A 143 -21.19 5.66 -1.83
CA TYR A 143 -20.01 5.16 -1.16
C TYR A 143 -19.16 6.36 -0.75
N LEU A 144 -18.65 6.33 0.46
CA LEU A 144 -17.71 7.33 0.95
C LEU A 144 -16.32 6.72 1.02
N ASN A 145 -15.41 7.24 0.22
CA ASN A 145 -14.01 6.85 0.20
C ASN A 145 -13.18 7.89 0.96
N VAL A 146 -12.31 7.41 1.84
CA VAL A 146 -11.31 8.23 2.52
C VAL A 146 -9.97 7.97 1.84
N VAL A 147 -9.44 8.97 1.17
CA VAL A 147 -8.27 8.86 0.30
C VAL A 147 -7.17 9.79 0.82
N ASP A 148 -5.93 9.36 0.78
CA ASP A 148 -4.80 10.25 1.06
C ASP A 148 -4.59 11.21 -0.10
N ALA A 149 -4.62 12.51 0.20
CA ALA A 149 -4.58 13.58 -0.79
C ALA A 149 -3.31 13.57 -1.66
N HIS A 150 -2.20 13.04 -1.12
CA HIS A 150 -0.89 13.09 -1.77
C HIS A 150 -0.54 11.82 -2.54
N SER A 151 -0.93 10.65 -2.02
CA SER A 151 -0.58 9.34 -2.57
C SER A 151 -1.73 8.67 -3.33
N GLY A 152 -2.97 9.15 -3.18
CA GLY A 152 -4.15 8.51 -3.75
C GLY A 152 -4.52 7.18 -3.06
N GLN A 153 -3.88 6.85 -1.93
CA GLN A 153 -4.14 5.62 -1.22
C GLN A 153 -5.52 5.67 -0.53
N VAL A 154 -6.36 4.65 -0.76
CA VAL A 154 -7.63 4.49 -0.05
C VAL A 154 -7.39 3.91 1.34
N TRP A 155 -7.76 4.67 2.37
CA TRP A 155 -7.65 4.29 3.77
C TRP A 155 -8.95 3.69 4.33
N ALA A 156 -10.09 4.08 3.78
CA ALA A 156 -11.37 3.48 4.10
C ALA A 156 -12.35 3.63 2.94
N THR A 157 -13.23 2.64 2.80
CA THR A 157 -14.42 2.73 1.93
C THR A 157 -15.61 2.29 2.77
N VAL A 158 -16.61 3.16 2.86
CA VAL A 158 -17.86 2.90 3.57
C VAL A 158 -18.91 2.47 2.52
N PRO A 159 -19.71 1.43 2.79
CA PRO A 159 -20.82 1.06 1.90
C PRO A 159 -21.81 2.23 1.73
N PRO A 160 -22.76 2.14 0.77
CA PRO A 160 -23.64 3.25 0.44
C PRO A 160 -24.40 3.76 1.65
N VAL A 161 -24.13 5.00 2.03
CA VAL A 161 -24.76 5.73 3.14
C VAL A 161 -25.58 6.88 2.58
N PRO A 162 -26.64 7.31 3.29
CA PRO A 162 -27.34 8.53 2.95
C PRO A 162 -26.37 9.71 2.76
N VAL A 163 -26.60 10.49 1.71
CA VAL A 163 -25.83 11.72 1.43
C VAL A 163 -26.42 12.86 2.26
N ASP A 164 -26.20 12.81 3.56
CA ASP A 164 -26.59 13.84 4.51
C ASP A 164 -25.47 14.07 5.54
N GLY A 165 -25.37 15.30 6.06
CA GLY A 165 -24.28 15.70 6.95
C GLY A 165 -24.27 14.94 8.30
N GLU A 166 -25.42 14.44 8.77
CA GLU A 166 -25.53 13.72 10.04
C GLU A 166 -24.94 12.30 9.91
N SER A 167 -25.33 11.57 8.86
CA SER A 167 -24.78 10.27 8.51
C SER A 167 -23.25 10.32 8.39
N TRP A 168 -22.73 11.41 7.83
CA TRP A 168 -21.30 11.62 7.62
C TRP A 168 -20.54 11.96 8.91
N MET A 169 -21.08 12.86 9.73
CA MET A 169 -20.51 13.16 11.04
C MET A 169 -20.45 11.91 11.94
N LEU A 170 -21.47 11.05 11.90
CA LEU A 170 -21.45 9.78 12.62
C LEU A 170 -20.37 8.84 12.09
N LEU A 171 -20.16 8.75 10.77
CA LEU A 171 -19.14 7.90 10.19
C LEU A 171 -17.72 8.36 10.51
N LEU A 172 -17.47 9.67 10.46
CA LEU A 172 -16.16 10.26 10.75
C LEU A 172 -15.90 10.35 12.26
N GLY A 173 -16.94 10.56 13.07
CA GLY A 173 -16.84 10.69 14.52
C GLY A 173 -16.88 9.36 15.30
N CYS A 174 -17.59 8.33 14.81
CA CYS A 174 -17.70 7.03 15.50
C CYS A 174 -16.67 5.99 15.04
N ASN A 175 -16.01 6.16 13.89
CA ASN A 175 -14.91 5.28 13.51
C ASN A 175 -13.67 5.60 14.34
N LYS A 176 -13.48 4.85 15.43
CA LYS A 176 -12.29 4.85 16.31
C LYS A 176 -10.93 4.63 15.58
N VAL A 177 -10.95 4.43 14.26
CA VAL A 177 -9.76 4.30 13.40
C VAL A 177 -9.21 5.66 12.99
N PHE A 178 -10.03 6.72 13.01
CA PHE A 178 -9.63 8.06 12.60
C PHE A 178 -9.94 9.06 13.71
N CYS A 179 -8.92 9.59 14.39
CA CYS A 179 -9.08 10.81 15.20
C CYS A 179 -9.13 12.02 14.25
N VAL A 180 -10.25 12.19 13.58
CA VAL A 180 -10.45 13.35 12.70
C VAL A 180 -10.52 14.61 13.56
N ARG A 181 -9.52 15.50 13.48
CA ARG A 181 -9.63 16.84 14.04
C ARG A 181 -10.07 17.77 12.92
N LEU A 182 -11.35 18.13 12.93
CA LEU A 182 -11.86 19.22 12.10
C LEU A 182 -11.26 20.52 12.64
N SER A 183 -10.19 21.02 12.01
CA SER A 183 -9.66 22.35 12.30
C SER A 183 -10.46 23.37 11.51
N ARG A 184 -11.37 24.08 12.19
CA ARG A 184 -12.01 25.27 11.64
C ARG A 184 -11.03 26.43 11.82
N GLU A 185 -10.29 26.81 10.77
CA GLU A 185 -9.55 28.07 10.78
C GLU A 185 -10.55 29.25 10.68
N GLU A 186 -11.10 29.66 11.82
CA GLU A 186 -11.62 31.01 11.99
C GLU A 186 -10.43 31.96 12.11
N SER A 187 -9.90 32.41 10.97
CA SER A 187 -9.05 33.61 10.95
C SER A 187 -9.94 34.85 10.89
N ALA A 188 -10.06 35.49 12.05
CA ALA A 188 -10.66 36.80 12.22
C ALA A 188 -9.96 37.86 11.37
N VAL A 189 -10.74 38.59 10.57
CA VAL A 189 -10.49 40.02 10.28
C VAL A 189 -11.78 40.77 10.58
N SER A 190 -11.92 41.18 11.83
CA SER A 190 -12.87 42.23 12.22
C SER A 190 -12.20 43.58 11.96
N SER A 191 -12.53 44.20 10.83
CA SER A 191 -12.40 45.65 10.66
C SER A 191 -13.36 46.15 9.57
N LEU A 192 -14.43 46.81 10.02
CA LEU A 192 -15.17 47.95 9.42
C LEU A 192 -15.73 47.86 7.96
N VAL A 193 -17.07 47.88 7.90
CA VAL A 193 -18.07 48.13 6.83
C VAL A 193 -17.85 49.51 6.10
N PRO A 194 -18.35 49.85 4.86
CA PRO A 194 -19.58 49.42 4.14
C PRO A 194 -19.54 49.16 2.60
N ASP A 195 -20.65 48.55 2.14
CA ASP A 195 -21.34 48.63 0.84
C ASP A 195 -20.62 48.37 -0.50
N GLY A 196 -21.23 47.49 -1.32
CA GLY A 196 -21.28 47.70 -2.77
C GLY A 196 -21.02 46.49 -3.69
N THR A 197 -22.08 45.71 -3.95
CA THR A 197 -22.35 44.91 -5.20
C THR A 197 -21.51 43.65 -5.53
N PRO A 198 -22.12 42.68 -6.27
CA PRO A 198 -21.72 41.28 -6.31
C PRO A 198 -20.74 40.98 -7.46
N GLY A 199 -19.76 40.12 -7.19
CA GLY A 199 -18.85 39.58 -8.19
C GLY A 199 -18.44 38.17 -7.80
N ALA A 200 -18.78 37.21 -8.63
CA ALA A 200 -18.45 35.81 -8.46
C ALA A 200 -16.93 35.58 -8.50
N THR A 201 -16.42 34.84 -7.53
CA THR A 201 -15.30 33.90 -7.69
C THR A 201 -15.63 32.66 -6.87
N SER A 202 -15.91 31.56 -7.55
CA SER A 202 -15.95 30.23 -6.96
C SER A 202 -14.52 29.83 -6.61
N ASP A 203 -14.07 30.24 -5.42
CA ASP A 203 -12.94 29.58 -4.78
C ASP A 203 -13.43 28.21 -4.33
N GLU A 204 -12.99 27.15 -5.03
CA GLU A 204 -13.03 25.79 -4.51
C GLU A 204 -12.13 25.74 -3.27
N THR A 205 -12.70 26.07 -2.12
CA THR A 205 -12.08 25.85 -0.83
C THR A 205 -12.12 24.36 -0.54
N TRP A 206 -11.01 23.68 -0.75
CA TRP A 206 -10.79 22.32 -0.26
C TRP A 206 -10.66 22.36 1.27
N GLU A 207 -11.67 21.85 1.98
CA GLU A 207 -11.55 21.62 3.42
C GLU A 207 -10.45 20.59 3.66
N THR A 208 -9.30 21.05 4.18
CA THR A 208 -8.15 20.20 4.48
C THR A 208 -8.37 19.56 5.84
N LEU A 209 -8.58 18.25 5.87
CA LEU A 209 -8.72 17.47 7.09
C LEU A 209 -7.34 17.03 7.61
N GLU A 210 -6.90 17.61 8.73
CA GLU A 210 -5.72 17.15 9.46
C GLU A 210 -6.09 16.16 10.57
N ILE A 211 -5.52 14.96 10.50
CA ILE A 211 -5.66 13.94 11.55
C ILE A 211 -4.39 13.93 12.41
N ALA A 212 -4.54 14.30 13.68
CA ALA A 212 -3.49 14.12 14.67
C ALA A 212 -3.51 12.69 15.22
N CYS A 213 -2.36 12.01 15.19
CA CYS A 213 -2.19 10.75 15.91
C CYS A 213 -2.25 11.02 17.43
N ALA A 214 -3.36 10.66 18.08
CA ALA A 214 -3.38 10.62 19.54
C ALA A 214 -2.48 9.46 20.01
N PRO A 215 -1.54 9.68 20.94
CA PRO A 215 -0.83 8.57 21.56
C PRO A 215 -1.84 7.76 22.37
N VAL A 216 -1.91 6.45 22.11
CA VAL A 216 -2.61 5.51 22.98
C VAL A 216 -1.91 5.56 24.33
N ILE A 217 -2.49 6.28 25.29
CA ILE A 217 -2.12 6.15 26.70
C ILE A 217 -2.52 4.72 27.09
N ARG A 218 -1.54 3.81 27.10
CA ARG A 218 -1.67 2.52 27.79
C ARG A 218 -1.77 2.83 29.29
N GLY A 219 -2.98 2.84 29.81
CA GLY A 219 -3.23 2.81 31.24
C GLY A 219 -2.75 1.49 31.83
N MET A 220 -2.05 1.61 32.96
CA MET A 220 -1.58 0.55 33.86
C MET A 220 -2.71 -0.36 34.35
#